data_AF-A0A918TT13-F1
#
_entry.id   AF-A0A918TT13-F1
#
_cell.length_a   1.000
_cell.length_b   1.000
_cell.length_c   1.000
_cell.angle_alpha   90.00
_cell.angle_beta   90.00
_cell.angle_gamma   90.00
#
_symmetry.space_group_name_H-M   'P 1'
#
loop_
_entity.id
_entity.type
_entity.pdbx_description
1 polymer ?
#
loop_
_entity_poly.entity_id
_entity_poly.type
_entity_poly.pdbx_seq_one_letter_code
_entity_poly.pdbx_strand_id
1 'polypeptide(L)' 'MKFTKAQLESAIIELLEAEGYPHVLGEATERQPQEVLIKADLRAFLAKQYAAEVNV' A
#
# COMPACT_ATOMS: atom_id res chain seq x y z
N MET A 1 -8.13 -26.46 -14.43
CA MET A 1 -7.09 -25.42 -14.58
C MET A 1 -7.02 -24.63 -13.29
N LYS A 2 -5.82 -24.35 -12.75
CA LYS A 2 -5.65 -23.46 -11.59
C LYS A 2 -5.35 -22.06 -12.13
N PHE A 3 -6.07 -21.05 -11.69
CA PHE A 3 -5.78 -19.66 -12.03
C PHE A 3 -4.44 -19.23 -11.43
N THR A 4 -3.68 -18.40 -12.15
CA THR A 4 -2.56 -17.68 -11.55
C THR A 4 -3.07 -16.52 -10.71
N LYS A 5 -2.26 -16.05 -9.75
CA LYS A 5 -2.60 -14.86 -8.94
C LYS A 5 -2.94 -13.67 -9.83
N ALA A 6 -2.13 -13.43 -10.88
CA ALA A 6 -2.34 -12.34 -11.83
C ALA A 6 -3.67 -12.47 -12.59
N GLN A 7 -4.02 -13.69 -13.04
CA GLN A 7 -5.32 -13.91 -13.72
C GLN A 7 -6.50 -13.68 -12.79
N LEU A 8 -6.39 -14.10 -11.53
CA LEU A 8 -7.44 -13.86 -10.54
C LEU A 8 -7.57 -12.37 -10.22
N GLU A 9 -6.45 -11.65 -10.10
CA GLU A 9 -6.41 -10.21 -9.85
C GLU A 9 -7.06 -9.42 -10.99
N SER A 10 -6.75 -9.73 -12.26
CA SER A 10 -7.39 -9.12 -13.42
C SER A 10 -8.90 -9.35 -13.44
N ALA A 11 -9.36 -10.57 -13.17
CA ALA A 11 -10.79 -10.87 -13.14
C ALA A 11 -11.54 -10.10 -12.05
N ILE A 12 -10.92 -9.90 -10.88
CA ILE A 12 -11.50 -9.11 -9.79
C ILE A 12 -11.55 -7.63 -10.16
N ILE A 13 -10.49 -7.09 -10.77
CA ILE A 13 -10.46 -5.70 -11.24
C ILE A 13 -11.60 -5.44 -12.23
N GLU A 14 -11.78 -6.30 -13.23
CA GLU A 14 -12.84 -6.17 -14.23
C GLU A 14 -14.25 -6.18 -13.61
N LEU A 15 -14.48 -7.05 -12.60
CA LEU A 15 -15.74 -7.09 -11.88
C LEU A 15 -16.02 -5.80 -11.10
N LEU A 16 -15.00 -5.25 -10.44
CA LEU A 16 -15.14 -4.01 -9.68
C LEU A 16 -15.35 -2.79 -10.59
N GLU A 17 -14.67 -2.75 -11.74
CA GLU A 17 -14.88 -1.70 -12.73
C GLU A 17 -16.32 -1.69 -13.27
N ALA A 18 -16.91 -2.88 -13.50
CA ALA A 18 -18.29 -3.02 -13.92
C ALA A 18 -19.30 -2.50 -12.88
N GLU A 19 -18.97 -2.59 -11.59
CA GLU A 19 -19.75 -2.04 -10.48
C GLU A 19 -19.47 -0.54 -10.22
N GLY A 20 -18.63 0.10 -11.03
CA GLY A 20 -18.31 1.52 -10.93
C GLY A 20 -17.14 1.86 -9.99
N TYR A 21 -16.32 0.87 -9.63
CA TYR A 21 -15.10 1.05 -8.84
C TYR A 21 -13.86 0.97 -9.74
N PRO A 22 -13.38 2.11 -10.29
CA PRO A 22 -12.22 2.12 -11.18
C PRO A 22 -10.95 1.68 -10.45
N HIS A 23 -10.14 0.84 -11.10
CA HIS A 23 -8.84 0.47 -10.56
C HIS A 23 -7.84 1.62 -10.74
N VAL A 24 -7.22 2.04 -9.62
CA VAL A 24 -6.22 3.11 -9.59
C VAL A 24 -4.95 2.56 -8.95
N LEU A 25 -3.81 2.80 -9.61
CA LEU A 25 -2.51 2.46 -9.04
C LEU A 25 -2.25 3.29 -7.79
N GLY A 26 -1.80 2.64 -6.72
CA GLY A 26 -1.50 3.31 -5.45
C GLY A 26 -0.48 4.44 -5.60
N GLU A 27 0.47 4.29 -6.54
CA GLU A 27 1.48 5.31 -6.87
C GLU A 27 0.91 6.55 -7.55
N ALA A 28 -0.19 6.41 -8.30
CA ALA A 28 -0.89 7.51 -8.95
C ALA A 28 -1.89 8.20 -8.01
N THR A 29 -2.12 7.63 -6.82
CA THR A 29 -3.02 8.21 -5.82
C THR A 29 -2.30 9.33 -5.08
N GLU A 30 -2.72 10.57 -5.29
CA GLU A 30 -2.26 11.69 -4.48
C GLU A 30 -2.82 11.55 -3.05
N ARG A 31 -1.94 11.24 -2.09
CA ARG A 31 -2.30 11.09 -0.67
C ARG A 31 -1.71 12.23 0.13
N GLN A 32 -2.52 12.81 1.01
CA GLN A 32 -1.98 13.80 1.93
C GLN A 32 -1.06 13.11 2.95
N PRO A 33 0.04 13.76 3.39
CA PRO A 33 0.96 13.20 4.39
C PRO A 33 0.30 12.80 5.73
N GLN A 34 -0.90 13.30 5.99
CA GLN A 34 -1.72 12.99 7.17
C GLN A 34 -2.51 11.68 7.02
N GLU A 35 -2.73 11.20 5.79
CA GLU A 35 -3.45 9.94 5.49
C GLU A 35 -2.55 8.71 5.57
N VAL A 36 -1.26 8.90 5.88
CA VAL A 36 -0.30 7.83 6.10
C VAL A 36 -0.60 7.16 7.46
N LEU A 37 -1.44 6.13 7.44
CA LEU A 37 -1.86 5.36 8.63
C LEU A 37 -0.68 4.68 9.37
N ILE A 38 0.44 4.44 8.66
CA ILE A 38 1.62 3.77 9.22
C ILE A 38 2.64 4.76 9.82
N LYS A 39 2.33 6.05 9.92
CA LYS A 39 3.31 7.08 10.32
C LYS A 39 3.85 6.84 11.73
N ALA A 40 2.98 6.41 12.66
CA ALA A 40 3.38 6.08 14.03
C ALA A 40 4.28 4.83 14.06
N ASP A 41 3.88 3.77 13.35
CA ASP A 41 4.63 2.51 13.28
C ASP A 41 5.97 2.69 12.60
N LEU A 42 6.03 3.49 11.53
CA LEU A 42 7.26 3.85 10.84
C LEU A 42 8.20 4.62 11.78
N ARG A 43 7.69 5.58 12.54
CA ARG A 43 8.49 6.30 13.55
C ARG A 43 9.03 5.36 14.61
N ALA A 44 8.20 4.46 15.14
CA ALA A 44 8.60 3.49 16.14
C ALA A 44 9.67 2.52 15.59
N PHE A 45 9.49 2.04 14.37
CA PHE A 45 10.45 1.19 13.68
C PHE A 45 11.79 1.91 13.49
N LEU A 46 11.78 3.13 12.94
CA LEU A 46 13.00 3.91 12.71
C LEU A 46 13.71 4.24 14.03
N ALA A 47 12.97 4.65 15.07
CA ALA A 47 13.54 4.91 16.39
C ALA A 47 14.23 3.67 16.98
N LYS A 48 13.63 2.49 16.81
CA LYS A 48 14.23 1.22 17.24
C LYS A 48 15.47 0.85 16.41
N GLN A 49 15.37 0.97 15.09
CA GLN A 49 16.40 0.52 14.15
C GLN A 49 17.67 1.38 14.24
N TYR A 50 17.52 2.69 14.48
CA TYR A 50 18.62 3.66 14.50
C TYR A 50 19.00 4.11 15.92
N ALA A 51 18.48 3.45 16.97
CA ALA A 51 18.75 3.81 18.37
C ALA A 51 20.25 3.87 18.72
N ALA A 52 21.09 3.06 18.07
CA ALA A 52 22.54 3.02 18.30
C ALA A 52 23.33 4.06 17.48
N GLU A 53 22.74 4.62 16.42
CA GLU A 53 23.39 5.60 15.53
C GLU A 53 23.13 7.05 15.97
N VAL A 54 22.17 7.28 16.88
CA VAL A 54 21.81 8.60 17.42
C VAL A 54 22.78 9.10 18.52
N ASN A 55 23.72 8.26 18.99
CA ASN A 55 24.78 8.68 19.91
C ASN A 55 26.05 9.09 19.16
N VAL A 56 26.02 10.28 18.55
CA VAL A 56 27.22 11.09 18.23
C VAL A 56 26.93 12.54 18.57
#